data_AF-A0A7K5IBG4-F1
#
_entry.id   AF-A0A7K5IBG4-F1
#
_cell.length_a   1.000
_cell.length_b   1.000
_cell.length_c   1.000
_cell.angle_alpha   90.00
_cell.angle_beta   90.00
_cell.angle_gamma   90.00
#
_symmetry.space_group_name_H-M   'P 1'
#
loop_
_entity.id
_entity.type
_entity.pdbx_description
1 polymer ?
#
loop_
_entity_poly.entity_id
_entity_poly.type
_entity_poly.pdbx_seq_one_letter_code
_entity_poly.pdbx_strand_id
1 'polypeptide(L)' 'LSLALSGTVLSRCPACARNFANIYCNNICSPDQSLFTNVTRIVNRTTVLGQRQLAVVEYQCFYNKDFAD' A
#
# COMPACT_ATOMS: atom_id res chain seq x y z
N LEU A 1 -2.55 6.55 10.65
CA LEU A 1 -2.18 5.64 11.76
C LEU A 1 -1.46 4.36 11.30
N SER A 2 -1.71 3.86 10.09
CA SER A 2 -1.23 2.55 9.61
C SER A 2 0.29 2.31 9.69
N LEU A 3 1.12 3.32 9.43
CA LEU A 3 2.59 3.19 9.52
C LEU A 3 3.19 3.60 10.86
N ALA A 4 2.39 4.16 11.77
CA ALA A 4 2.93 4.83 12.97
C ALA A 4 3.66 3.85 13.90
N LEU A 5 3.08 2.66 14.14
CA LEU A 5 3.70 1.65 15.01
C LEU A 5 5.01 1.12 14.42
N SER A 6 5.00 0.71 13.15
CA SER A 6 6.21 0.23 12.47
C SER A 6 7.29 1.30 12.39
N GLY A 7 6.91 2.57 12.15
CA GLY A 7 7.82 3.70 12.19
C GLY A 7 8.52 3.86 13.54
N THR A 8 7.79 3.68 14.65
CA THR A 8 8.39 3.69 16.00
C THR A 8 9.35 2.52 16.21
N VAL A 9 8.98 1.30 15.80
CA VAL A 9 9.84 0.11 15.94
C VAL A 9 11.14 0.26 15.13
N LEU A 10 11.04 0.78 13.91
CA LEU A 10 12.17 0.96 13.00
C LEU A 10 12.92 2.28 13.22
N SER A 11 12.49 3.12 14.16
CA SER A 11 13.01 4.48 14.37
C SER A 11 14.51 4.56 14.65
N ARG A 12 15.11 3.49 15.20
CA ARG A 12 16.55 3.41 15.48
C ARG A 12 17.41 3.26 14.23
N CYS A 13 16.84 2.82 13.10
CA CYS A 13 17.54 2.70 11.83
C CYS A 13 16.76 3.45 10.72
N PRO A 14 17.19 4.67 10.35
CA PRO A 14 16.50 5.47 9.35
C PRO A 14 16.40 4.79 7.97
N ALA A 15 17.39 3.97 7.61
CA ALA A 15 17.37 3.22 6.35
C ALA A 15 16.24 2.18 6.34
N CYS A 16 16.11 1.39 7.41
CA CYS A 16 15.03 0.40 7.53
C CYS A 16 13.66 1.08 7.54
N ALA A 17 13.49 2.17 8.28
CA ALA A 17 12.24 2.93 8.32
C ALA A 17 11.87 3.48 6.93
N ARG A 18 12.85 3.99 6.16
CA ARG A 18 12.63 4.50 4.81
C ARG A 18 12.29 3.38 3.82
N ASN A 19 13.02 2.27 3.84
CA ASN A 19 12.74 1.14 2.95
C ASN A 19 11.35 0.56 3.21
N PHE A 20 10.98 0.39 4.48
CA PHE A 20 9.65 -0.05 4.87
C PHE A 20 8.57 0.93 4.38
N ALA A 21 8.73 2.23 4.61
CA ALA A 21 7.79 3.24 4.12
C ALA A 21 7.67 3.24 2.59
N ASN A 22 8.78 3.05 1.88
CA ASN A 22 8.81 3.01 0.42
C ASN A 22 7.97 1.87 -0.15
N ILE A 23 7.89 0.70 0.50
CA ILE A 23 7.00 -0.40 0.07
C ILE A 23 5.54 0.09 0.02
N TYR A 24 5.07 0.77 1.07
CA TYR A 24 3.70 1.28 1.12
C TYR A 24 3.48 2.44 0.15
N CYS A 25 4.45 3.34 0.01
CA CYS A 25 4.36 4.44 -0.95
C CYS A 25 4.25 3.92 -2.38
N ASN A 26 5.00 2.89 -2.76
CA ASN A 26 4.87 2.28 -4.08
C ASN A 26 3.50 1.62 -4.25
N ASN A 27 3.08 0.82 -3.27
CA ASN A 27 1.78 0.14 -3.29
C ASN A 27 0.57 1.09 -3.37
N ILE A 28 0.68 2.35 -2.93
CA ILE A 28 -0.47 3.25 -2.78
C ILE A 28 -0.40 4.45 -3.74
N CYS A 29 0.78 5.01 -3.95
CA CYS A 29 0.96 6.31 -4.61
C CYS A 29 1.81 6.26 -5.88
N SER A 30 2.37 5.11 -6.25
CA SER A 30 3.18 5.03 -7.48
C SER A 30 2.32 5.39 -8.71
N PRO A 31 2.82 6.23 -9.62
CA PRO A 31 2.13 6.48 -10.89
C PRO A 31 2.03 5.22 -11.75
N ASP A 32 2.94 4.27 -11.54
CA ASP A 32 3.04 2.99 -12.26
C ASP A 32 2.49 1.80 -11.44
N GLN A 33 1.67 2.08 -10.41
CA GLN A 33 1.12 1.06 -9.50
C GLN A 33 0.49 -0.15 -10.23
N SER A 34 -0.17 0.09 -11.36
CA SER A 34 -0.82 -0.97 -12.16
C SER A 34 0.16 -1.98 -12.77
N LEU A 35 1.46 -1.67 -12.85
CA LEU A 35 2.47 -2.58 -13.38
C LEU A 35 2.81 -3.72 -12.40
N PHE A 36 2.56 -3.53 -11.10
CA PHE A 36 2.99 -4.46 -10.05
C PHE A 36 1.92 -4.73 -8.99
N THR A 37 0.69 -4.27 -9.20
CA THR A 37 -0.45 -4.60 -8.34
C THR A 37 -1.61 -5.15 -9.15
N ASN A 38 -2.38 -6.07 -8.56
CA ASN A 38 -3.58 -6.62 -9.17
C ASN A 38 -4.73 -6.67 -8.16
N VAL A 39 -5.85 -6.00 -8.45
CA VAL A 39 -7.02 -6.00 -7.59
C VAL A 39 -7.76 -7.33 -7.69
N THR A 40 -7.90 -8.04 -6.58
CA THR A 40 -8.56 -9.36 -6.54
C THR A 40 -9.97 -9.31 -5.97
N ARG A 41 -10.30 -8.30 -5.15
CA ARG A 41 -11.65 -8.15 -4.58
C ARG A 41 -12.05 -6.69 -4.41
N ILE A 42 -13.28 -6.39 -4.81
CA ILE A 42 -13.94 -5.09 -4.68
C ILE A 42 -15.28 -5.23 -3.97
N VAL A 43 -15.72 -4.17 -3.30
CA VAL A 43 -17.07 -4.06 -2.71
C VAL A 43 -17.74 -2.75 -3.13
N ASN A 44 -19.06 -2.76 -3.23
CA ASN A 44 -19.84 -1.55 -3.46
C ASN A 44 -19.88 -0.70 -2.18
N ARG A 45 -19.46 0.56 -2.27
CA ARG A 45 -19.52 1.54 -1.18
C ARG A 45 -20.34 2.74 -1.63
N THR A 46 -21.36 3.10 -0.84
CA THR A 46 -22.08 4.36 -1.02
C THR A 46 -21.35 5.47 -0.28
N THR A 47 -21.01 6.54 -0.98
CA THR A 47 -20.40 7.74 -0.39
C THR A 47 -21.43 8.52 0.45
N VAL A 48 -20.94 9.47 1.25
CA VAL A 48 -21.78 10.43 1.99
C VAL A 48 -22.70 11.25 1.07
N LEU A 49 -22.36 11.39 -0.21
CA LEU A 49 -23.17 12.08 -1.22
C LEU A 49 -24.20 11.17 -1.91
N GLY A 50 -24.36 9.92 -1.46
CA GLY A 50 -25.26 8.94 -2.08
C GLY A 50 -24.74 8.30 -3.37
N GLN A 51 -23.54 8.68 -3.82
CA GLN A 51 -22.91 8.12 -5.03
C GLN A 51 -22.35 6.72 -4.76
N ARG A 52 -22.57 5.79 -5.69
CA ARG A 52 -21.97 4.44 -5.66
C ARG A 52 -20.52 4.50 -6.15
N GLN A 53 -19.62 3.94 -5.36
CA GLN A 53 -18.20 3.78 -5.69
C GLN A 53 -17.77 2.34 -5.42
N LEU A 54 -16.75 1.89 -6.14
CA LEU A 54 -16.10 0.61 -5.88
C LEU A 54 -14.94 0.84 -4.91
N ALA A 55 -14.92 0.08 -3.82
CA ALA A 55 -13.82 0.09 -2.87
C ALA A 55 -12.99 -1.18 -3.04
N VAL A 56 -11.67 -1.03 -3.18
CA VAL A 56 -10.73 -2.14 -3.19
C VAL A 56 -10.56 -2.65 -1.77
N VAL A 57 -10.80 -3.95 -1.57
CA VAL A 57 -10.64 -4.62 -0.26
C VAL A 57 -9.59 -5.72 -0.28
N GLU A 58 -9.07 -6.06 -1.46
CA GLU A 58 -7.94 -6.98 -1.62
C GLU A 58 -7.22 -6.71 -2.94
N TYR A 59 -5.90 -6.74 -2.88
CA TYR A 59 -5.03 -6.70 -4.04
C TYR A 59 -3.77 -7.52 -3.77
N GLN A 60 -3.17 -8.03 -4.84
CA GLN A 60 -1.87 -8.69 -4.83
C GLN A 60 -0.79 -7.68 -5.22
N CYS A 61 0.40 -7.82 -4.64
CA CYS A 61 1.61 -7.06 -5.00
C CYS A 61 2.68 -8.01 -5.53
N PHE A 62 3.33 -7.65 -6.61
CA PHE A 62 4.39 -8.43 -7.25
C PHE A 62 5.71 -7.67 -7.12
N TYR A 63 6.61 -8.15 -6.27
CA TYR A 63 7.92 -7.55 -6.04
C TYR A 63 9.04 -8.46 -6.52
N ASN A 64 10.13 -7.86 -7.01
CA ASN A 64 11.37 -8.58 -7.25
C ASN A 64 11.97 -9.04 -5.93
N LYS A 65 12.57 -10.24 -5.91
CA LYS A 65 13.21 -10.79 -4.72
C LYS A 65 14.31 -9.88 -4.18
N ASP A 66 15.16 -9.33 -5.06
CA ASP A 66 16.26 -8.45 -4.67
C ASP A 66 15.81 -7.14 -4.00
N PHE A 67 14.55 -6.74 -4.22
CA PHE A 67 13.97 -5.58 -3.53
C PHE A 67 13.47 -5.92 -2.12
N ALA A 68 13.13 -7.19 -1.87
CA ALA A 68 12.56 -7.68 -0.62
C ALA A 68 13.59 -8.32 0.31
N ASP A 69 14.69 -8.83 -0.23
CA ASP A 69 15.86 -9.35 0.51
C ASP A 69 16.67 -8.20 1.14
#